data_AF-A0A949LBW3-F1
#
_entry.id   AF-A0A949LBW3-F1
#
_cell.length_a   1.000
_cell.length_b   1.000
_cell.length_c   1.000
_cell.angle_alpha   90.00
_cell.angle_beta   90.00
_cell.angle_gamma   90.00
#
_symmetry.space_group_name_H-M   'P 1'
#
loop_
_entity.id
_entity.type
_entity.pdbx_description
1 polymer ?
#
loop_
_entity_poly.entity_id
_entity_poly.type
_entity_poly.pdbx_seq_one_letter_code
_entity_poly.pdbx_strand_id
1 'polypeptide(L)'
;QSDDDIATFIRKEAESIYHPVGSCKMGNDPTAVVDDQLRVYGVKGLRVADASIMPSLISGNTNATCMVIAEKASQLILTDS
;
A
#
# COMPACT_ATOMS: atom_id res chain seq x y z
N GLN A 1 -31.91 3.87 20.08
CA GLN A 1 -30.57 3.27 19.99
C GLN A 1 -29.61 4.22 20.68
N SER A 2 -28.78 3.71 21.59
CA SER A 2 -27.70 4.47 22.22
C SER A 2 -26.39 4.32 21.41
N ASP A 3 -25.41 5.19 21.66
CA ASP A 3 -24.07 5.06 21.05
C ASP A 3 -23.38 3.74 21.45
N ASP A 4 -23.64 3.24 22.66
CA ASP A 4 -23.13 1.96 23.15
C ASP A 4 -23.72 0.77 22.37
N ASP A 5 -25.00 0.84 22.03
CA ASP A 5 -25.66 -0.18 21.19
C ASP A 5 -25.04 -0.20 19.78
N ILE A 6 -24.81 0.98 19.20
CA ILE A 6 -24.19 1.11 17.86
C ILE A 6 -22.75 0.60 17.88
N ALA A 7 -21.96 0.95 18.89
CA ALA A 7 -20.58 0.50 19.00
C ALA A 7 -20.48 -1.02 19.22
N THR A 8 -21.43 -1.62 19.94
CA THR A 8 -21.52 -3.08 20.13
C THR A 8 -21.80 -3.78 18.80
N PHE A 9 -22.74 -3.25 18.02
CA PHE A 9 -23.05 -3.77 16.69
C PHE A 9 -21.83 -3.69 15.75
N ILE A 10 -21.16 -2.53 15.68
CA ILE A 10 -19.98 -2.35 14.81
C ILE A 10 -18.87 -3.35 15.16
N ARG A 11 -18.56 -3.57 16.45
CA ARG A 11 -17.53 -4.54 16.84
C ARG A 11 -17.87 -5.98 16.44
N LYS A 12 -19.16 -6.33 16.37
CA LYS A 12 -19.62 -7.67 16.03
C LYS A 12 -19.65 -7.92 14.52
N GLU A 13 -19.97 -6.89 13.73
CA GLU A 13 -20.30 -7.03 12.30
C GLU A 13 -19.28 -6.35 11.36
N ALA A 14 -18.28 -5.61 11.88
CA ALA A 14 -17.28 -4.95 11.04
C ALA A 14 -16.40 -5.97 10.31
N GLU A 15 -16.21 -5.74 9.01
CA GLU A 15 -15.38 -6.55 8.13
C GLU A 15 -14.46 -5.67 7.28
N SER A 16 -13.44 -6.28 6.70
CA SER A 16 -12.61 -5.62 5.69
C SER A 16 -13.34 -5.56 4.36
N ILE A 17 -13.17 -4.45 3.63
CA ILE A 17 -13.58 -4.35 2.22
C ILE A 17 -12.47 -4.80 1.25
N TYR A 18 -11.48 -5.55 1.74
CA TYR A 18 -10.42 -6.18 0.94
C TYR A 18 -9.42 -5.21 0.28
N HIS A 19 -9.12 -4.10 0.94
CA HIS A 19 -8.11 -3.11 0.48
C HIS A 19 -6.87 -3.03 1.39
N PRO A 20 -6.11 -4.13 1.62
CA PRO A 20 -4.88 -4.07 2.40
C PRO A 20 -3.77 -3.31 1.64
N VAL A 21 -2.99 -2.50 2.36
CA VAL A 21 -1.88 -1.70 1.83
C VAL A 21 -0.76 -1.57 2.87
N GLY A 22 0.42 -1.08 2.46
CA GLY A 22 1.42 -0.52 3.37
C GLY A 22 2.40 -1.48 4.06
N SER A 23 2.32 -2.79 3.84
CA SER A 23 3.24 -3.76 4.44
C SER A 23 4.70 -3.65 3.94
N CYS A 24 4.91 -3.05 2.77
CA CYS A 24 6.22 -2.70 2.20
C CYS A 24 6.31 -1.19 1.94
N LYS A 25 5.82 -0.38 2.88
CA LYS A 25 5.66 1.07 2.77
C LYS A 25 6.83 1.75 2.06
N MET A 26 6.51 2.53 1.02
CA MET A 26 7.40 3.48 0.39
C MET A 26 7.62 4.69 1.30
N GLY A 27 8.85 5.15 1.44
CA GLY A 27 9.13 6.35 2.24
C GLY A 27 10.63 6.57 2.48
N ASN A 28 10.93 7.56 3.32
CA ASN A 28 12.30 7.93 3.72
C ASN A 28 12.50 7.91 5.24
N ASP A 29 11.58 7.30 5.97
CA ASP A 29 11.61 7.16 7.43
C ASP A 29 12.06 5.74 7.85
N PRO A 30 12.41 5.50 9.12
CA PRO A 30 12.93 4.21 9.58
C PRO A 30 12.00 3.00 9.39
N THR A 31 10.71 3.22 9.11
CA THR A 31 9.73 2.16 8.85
C THR A 31 9.57 1.84 7.35
N ALA A 32 10.24 2.59 6.47
CA ALA A 32 10.15 2.39 5.03
C ALA A 32 10.88 1.12 4.57
N VAL A 33 10.27 0.41 3.62
CA VAL A 33 10.80 -0.82 3.04
C VAL A 33 11.33 -0.57 1.62
N VAL A 34 10.72 0.35 0.88
CA VAL A 34 11.17 0.75 -0.46
C VAL A 34 11.38 2.26 -0.58
N ASP A 35 12.28 2.66 -1.48
CA ASP A 35 12.48 4.06 -1.86
C ASP A 35 11.48 4.54 -2.93
N ASP A 36 11.62 5.80 -3.37
CA ASP A 36 10.78 6.41 -4.41
C ASP A 36 10.98 5.83 -5.82
N GLN A 37 11.99 4.97 -5.99
CA GLN A 37 12.24 4.18 -7.20
C GLN A 37 11.78 2.72 -7.04
N LEU A 38 11.01 2.44 -5.99
CA LEU A 38 10.45 1.14 -5.63
C LEU A 38 11.49 0.09 -5.26
N ARG A 39 12.74 0.48 -5.02
CA ARG A 39 13.85 -0.43 -4.69
C ARG A 39 13.79 -0.78 -3.21
N VAL A 40 13.97 -2.06 -2.91
CA VAL A 40 14.00 -2.53 -1.51
C VAL A 40 15.29 -2.06 -0.84
N TYR A 41 15.15 -1.40 0.31
CA TYR A 41 16.31 -0.95 1.07
C TYR A 41 17.20 -2.14 1.47
N GLY A 42 18.51 -2.02 1.24
CA GLY A 42 19.49 -3.05 1.60
C GLY A 42 19.53 -4.27 0.66
N VAL A 43 18.70 -4.35 -0.38
CA VAL A 43 18.68 -5.47 -1.33
C VAL A 43 18.92 -4.97 -2.76
N LYS A 44 19.97 -5.48 -3.39
CA LYS A 44 20.31 -5.11 -4.77
C LYS A 44 19.39 -5.82 -5.77
N GLY A 45 18.90 -5.07 -6.76
CA GLY A 45 18.15 -5.63 -7.91
C GLY A 45 16.74 -6.11 -7.59
N LEU A 46 16.18 -5.74 -6.42
CA LEU A 46 14.83 -6.10 -6.01
C LEU A 46 13.93 -4.86 -5.93
N ARG A 47 12.73 -4.98 -6.48
CA ARG A 47 11.66 -3.97 -6.39
C ARG A 47 10.35 -4.59 -5.91
N VAL A 48 9.50 -3.79 -5.30
CA VAL A 48 8.11 -4.15 -4.96
C VAL A 48 7.16 -3.23 -5.72
N ALA A 49 6.19 -3.79 -6.43
CA ALA A 49 5.29 -3.03 -7.31
C ALA A 49 3.83 -3.50 -7.16
N ASP A 50 3.28 -3.36 -5.96
CA ASP A 50 1.89 -3.67 -5.64
C ASP A 50 1.37 -2.75 -4.52
N ALA A 51 0.17 -3.00 -3.99
CA ALA A 51 -0.44 -2.18 -2.94
C ALA A 51 0.36 -2.07 -1.63
N SER A 52 1.28 -3.00 -1.36
CA SER A 52 2.09 -2.99 -0.15
C SER A 52 2.99 -1.75 -0.05
N ILE A 53 3.33 -1.10 -1.17
CA ILE A 53 4.17 0.10 -1.15
C ILE A 53 3.43 1.36 -0.73
N MET A 54 2.09 1.37 -0.77
CA MET A 54 1.34 2.60 -0.50
C MET A 54 1.54 3.01 0.96
N PRO A 55 2.02 4.23 1.26
CA PRO A 55 2.32 4.64 2.64
C PRO A 55 1.06 4.83 3.50
N SER A 56 -0.09 5.00 2.86
CA SER A 56 -1.41 5.10 3.51
C SER A 56 -2.50 4.59 2.57
N LEU A 57 -3.67 4.29 3.12
CA LEU A 57 -4.85 3.91 2.34
C LEU A 57 -5.34 5.12 1.53
N ILE A 58 -5.60 4.88 0.24
CA ILE A 58 -6.17 5.88 -0.66
C ILE A 58 -7.69 5.96 -0.55
N SER A 59 -8.27 7.10 -0.93
CA SER A 59 -9.73 7.23 -1.07
C SER A 59 -10.16 6.60 -2.40
N GLY A 60 -10.64 5.36 -2.35
CA GLY A 60 -11.14 4.61 -3.51
C GLY A 60 -10.71 3.15 -3.51
N ASN A 61 -11.11 2.43 -4.56
CA ASN A 61 -10.73 1.04 -4.75
C ASN A 61 -9.25 0.94 -5.14
N THR A 62 -8.50 0.07 -4.46
CA THR A 62 -7.04 -0.05 -4.64
C THR A 62 -6.63 -0.60 -6.01
N ASN A 63 -7.54 -1.25 -6.74
CA ASN A 63 -7.27 -1.85 -8.05
C ASN A 63 -6.66 -0.84 -9.05
N ALA A 64 -7.28 0.34 -9.19
CA ALA A 64 -6.79 1.36 -10.13
C ALA A 64 -5.38 1.84 -9.74
N THR A 65 -5.14 2.03 -8.45
CA THR A 65 -3.82 2.44 -7.95
C THR A 65 -2.77 1.34 -8.15
N CYS A 66 -3.11 0.07 -7.97
CA CYS A 66 -2.21 -1.05 -8.28
C CYS A 66 -1.78 -1.06 -9.75
N MET A 67 -2.72 -0.82 -10.68
CA MET A 67 -2.40 -0.73 -12.11
C MET A 67 -1.43 0.42 -12.40
N VAL A 68 -1.64 1.59 -11.80
CA VAL A 68 -0.75 2.76 -11.96
C VAL A 68 0.63 2.51 -11.34
N ILE A 69 0.70 1.82 -10.19
CA ILE A 69 1.98 1.41 -9.58
C ILE A 69 2.74 0.48 -10.54
N ALA A 70 2.06 -0.51 -11.14
CA ALA A 70 2.68 -1.41 -12.11
C ALA A 70 3.19 -0.67 -13.35
N GLU A 71 2.41 0.29 -13.87
CA GLU A 71 2.83 1.13 -15.01
C GLU A 71 4.07 1.97 -14.66
N LYS A 72 4.09 2.59 -13.47
CA LYS A 72 5.26 3.34 -12.99
C LYS A 72 6.47 2.44 -12.81
N ALA A 73 6.31 1.25 -12.23
CA ALA A 73 7.38 0.28 -12.03
C ALA A 73 7.99 -0.18 -13.37
N SER A 74 7.13 -0.47 -14.36
CA SER A 74 7.54 -0.77 -15.75
C SER A 74 8.44 0.33 -16.31
N GLN A 75 8.01 1.59 -16.22
CA GLN A 75 8.81 2.72 -16.69
C GLN A 75 10.16 2.81 -15.97
N LEU A 76 10.16 2.68 -14.64
CA LEU A 76 11.37 2.74 -13.83
C LEU A 76 12.37 1.65 -14.22
N ILE A 77 11.89 0.41 -14.42
CA ILE A 77 12.71 -0.73 -14.82
C ILE A 77 13.33 -0.50 -16.20
N LEU A 78 12.56 0.04 -17.16
CA LEU A 78 13.06 0.31 -18.51
C LEU A 78 14.08 1.46 -18.58
N THR A 79 14.03 2.39 -17.62
CA THR A 79 14.96 3.54 -17.55
C THR A 79 16.15 3.33 -16.63
N ASP A 80 16.15 2.26 -15.83
CA ASP A 80 17.24 1.93 -14.92
C ASP A 80 18.46 1.50 -15.76
N SER A 81 19.50 2.33 -15.77
CA SER A 81 20.76 2.09 -16.48
C SER A 81 21.78 1.37 -15.60
#